data_AF-A0A074VLE7-F1
#
_entry.id   AF-A0A074VLE7-F1
#
_cell.length_a   1.000
_cell.length_b   1.000
_cell.length_c   1.000
_cell.angle_alpha   90.00
_cell.angle_beta   90.00
_cell.angle_gamma   90.00
#
_symmetry.space_group_name_H-M   'P 1'
#
loop_
_entity.id
_entity.type
_entity.pdbx_description
1 polymer ?
#
loop_
_entity_poly.entity_id
_entity_poly.type
_entity_poly.pdbx_seq_one_letter_code
_entity_poly.pdbx_strand_id
1 'polypeptide(L)'
;YNQLISVTDRHGQQSQFPLWYVDNLIVDAVIHGIIPGVQFGASLILFLVLVLLSKHDKRRSPVFIFNTTALFFNMIYAILQCCIVTSSWWDIYPILVGDYGVVTPAAQRLTVAVAIFVTLVSLCIEVSLVLQVHVVSVTLQTWQKMSILAISSFVAVISMGFRIAQSVVSVRCNNKADAFCSDTTWLAKAKDISLTVSICFFSAIFCAKLGWSLRERRKLGMKQFGSMQIIWIGGFQTMFIPAIFSLIQFIKAENIPNIGTNILTATCISLPLTSIWAAA
;
A
#
# COMPACT_ATOMS: atom_id res chain seq x y z
N TYR A 1 7.55 33.37 -7.30
CA TYR A 1 7.55 34.11 -8.59
C TYR A 1 6.12 34.56 -8.90
N ASN A 2 5.87 35.85 -9.15
CA ASN A 2 4.53 36.41 -9.46
C ASN A 2 4.26 36.55 -10.97
N GLN A 3 5.08 35.92 -11.82
CA GLN A 3 4.85 35.90 -13.26
C GLN A 3 3.62 35.03 -13.57
N LEU A 4 2.81 35.45 -14.55
CA LEU A 4 1.61 34.76 -14.98
C LEU A 4 1.84 34.16 -16.38
N ILE A 5 1.36 32.94 -16.60
CA ILE A 5 1.32 32.29 -17.90
C ILE A 5 -0.14 32.27 -18.36
N SER A 6 -0.40 32.67 -19.60
CA SER A 6 -1.69 32.52 -20.25
C SER A 6 -1.74 31.20 -21.03
N VAL A 7 -2.79 30.42 -20.78
CA VAL A 7 -3.08 29.18 -21.52
C VAL A 7 -4.45 29.37 -22.18
N THR A 8 -4.53 29.05 -23.47
CA THR A 8 -5.77 29.13 -24.24
C THR A 8 -6.43 27.76 -24.29
N ASP A 9 -7.67 27.66 -23.83
CA ASP A 9 -8.49 26.46 -23.91
C ASP A 9 -8.94 26.16 -25.37
N ARG A 10 -9.43 24.94 -25.63
CA ARG A 10 -10.01 24.50 -26.92
C ARG A 10 -11.18 25.38 -27.38
N HIS A 11 -11.84 26.07 -26.45
CA HIS A 11 -12.92 27.02 -26.72
C HIS A 11 -12.42 28.46 -26.98
N GLY A 12 -11.11 28.67 -27.03
CA GLY A 12 -10.49 29.97 -27.27
C GLY A 12 -10.47 30.89 -26.05
N GLN A 13 -10.92 30.43 -24.87
CA GLN A 13 -10.85 31.21 -23.64
C GLN A 13 -9.45 31.16 -23.04
N GLN A 14 -8.92 32.32 -22.65
CA GLN A 14 -7.63 32.43 -22.00
C GLN A 14 -7.78 32.42 -20.49
N SER A 15 -7.12 31.47 -19.85
CA SER A 15 -6.99 31.38 -18.40
C SER A 15 -5.55 31.71 -18.01
N GLN A 16 -5.38 32.53 -16.97
CA GLN A 16 -4.08 32.92 -16.47
C GLN A 16 -3.75 32.16 -15.20
N PHE A 17 -2.57 31.55 -15.16
CA PHE A 17 -2.08 30.81 -14.00
C PHE A 17 -0.74 31.38 -13.53
N PRO A 18 -0.52 31.49 -12.22
CA PRO A 18 0.76 31.96 -11.71
C PRO A 18 1.84 30.89 -11.88
N LEU A 19 3.06 31.32 -12.20
CA LEU A 19 4.19 30.43 -12.48
C LEU A 19 4.51 29.51 -11.29
N TRP A 20 4.33 29.99 -10.06
CA TRP A 20 4.53 29.17 -8.85
C TRP A 20 3.59 27.96 -8.80
N TYR A 21 2.39 28.06 -9.38
CA TYR A 21 1.43 26.95 -9.41
C TYR A 21 1.86 25.89 -10.42
N VAL A 22 2.37 26.31 -11.58
CA VAL A 22 2.93 25.41 -12.60
C VAL A 22 4.19 24.71 -12.07
N ASP A 23 5.06 25.43 -11.37
CA ASP A 23 6.25 24.87 -10.74
C ASP A 23 5.90 23.79 -9.70
N ASN A 24 4.94 24.07 -8.82
CA ASN A 24 4.42 23.08 -7.87
C ASN A 24 3.84 21.85 -8.57
N LEU A 25 3.12 22.03 -9.69
CA LEU A 25 2.56 20.92 -10.44
C LEU A 25 3.65 20.01 -11.04
N ILE A 26 4.72 20.60 -11.55
CA ILE A 26 5.88 19.85 -12.06
C ILE A 26 6.58 19.11 -10.92
N VAL A 27 6.77 19.77 -9.76
CA VAL A 27 7.34 19.13 -8.56
C VAL A 27 6.50 17.94 -8.13
N ASP A 28 5.17 18.07 -8.09
CA ASP A 28 4.26 16.97 -7.75
C ASP A 28 4.36 15.83 -8.76
N ALA A 29 4.41 16.12 -10.07
CA ALA A 29 4.59 15.11 -11.10
C ALA A 29 5.91 14.33 -10.92
N VAL A 30 7.01 15.02 -10.61
CA VAL A 30 8.32 14.41 -10.35
C VAL A 30 8.27 13.52 -9.10
N ILE A 31 7.65 13.99 -8.02
CA ILE A 31 7.45 13.18 -6.80
C ILE A 31 6.63 11.92 -7.11
N HIS A 32 5.58 12.05 -7.92
CA HIS A 32 4.74 10.95 -8.37
C HIS A 32 5.48 9.95 -9.27
N GLY A 33 6.57 10.34 -9.91
CA GLY A 33 7.46 9.43 -10.67
C GLY A 33 8.52 8.74 -9.80
N ILE A 34 9.13 9.47 -8.87
CA ILE A 34 10.21 8.93 -8.01
C ILE A 34 9.68 7.85 -7.06
N ILE A 35 8.53 8.09 -6.42
CA ILE A 35 8.00 7.19 -5.39
C ILE A 35 7.75 5.76 -5.95
N PRO A 36 7.01 5.57 -7.05
CA PRO A 36 6.83 4.24 -7.65
C PRO A 36 8.16 3.62 -8.13
N GLY A 37 9.11 4.43 -8.61
CA GLY A 37 10.45 3.94 -8.98
C GLY A 37 11.20 3.30 -7.80
N VAL A 38 11.19 3.94 -6.63
CA VAL A 38 11.77 3.38 -5.40
C VAL A 38 11.01 2.13 -4.95
N GLN A 39 9.68 2.15 -5.03
CA GLN A 39 8.84 0.99 -4.69
C GLN A 39 9.15 -0.22 -5.58
N PHE A 40 9.35 -0.01 -6.88
CA PHE A 40 9.74 -1.04 -7.82
C PHE A 40 11.10 -1.64 -7.45
N GLY A 41 12.13 -0.81 -7.26
CA GLY A 41 13.48 -1.27 -6.92
C GLY A 41 13.51 -2.07 -5.61
N ALA A 42 12.83 -1.58 -4.58
CA ALA A 42 12.76 -2.28 -3.29
C ALA A 42 12.01 -3.61 -3.40
N SER A 43 10.90 -3.65 -4.15
CA SER A 43 10.13 -4.88 -4.38
C SER A 43 10.91 -5.92 -5.17
N LEU A 44 11.66 -5.48 -6.19
CA LEU A 44 12.50 -6.35 -7.02
C LEU A 44 13.63 -6.98 -6.21
N ILE A 45 14.37 -6.19 -5.43
CA ILE A 45 15.44 -6.71 -4.58
C ILE A 45 14.88 -7.73 -3.60
N LEU A 46 13.78 -7.41 -2.92
CA LEU A 46 13.19 -8.33 -1.96
C LEU A 46 12.64 -9.60 -2.62
N PHE A 47 12.04 -9.48 -3.80
CA PHE A 47 11.58 -10.62 -4.57
C PHE A 47 12.75 -11.55 -4.91
N LEU A 48 13.86 -11.01 -5.40
CA LEU A 48 15.08 -11.78 -5.69
C LEU A 48 15.64 -12.44 -4.43
N VAL A 49 15.76 -11.69 -3.33
CA VAL A 49 16.24 -12.23 -2.05
C VAL A 49 15.35 -13.38 -1.58
N LEU A 50 14.02 -13.24 -1.65
CA LEU A 50 13.11 -14.32 -1.24
C LEU A 50 13.23 -15.56 -2.12
N VAL A 51 13.32 -15.38 -3.44
CA VAL A 51 13.43 -16.50 -4.37
C VAL A 51 14.79 -17.20 -4.26
N LEU A 52 15.86 -16.47 -3.93
CA LEU A 52 17.21 -17.03 -3.82
C LEU A 52 17.50 -17.64 -2.44
N LEU A 53 17.14 -16.96 -1.34
CA LEU A 53 17.52 -17.38 0.02
C LEU A 53 16.49 -18.31 0.69
N SER A 54 15.25 -18.40 0.18
CA SER A 54 14.24 -19.24 0.85
C SER A 54 14.46 -20.72 0.59
N LYS A 55 14.61 -21.48 1.68
CA LYS A 55 14.69 -22.96 1.67
C LYS A 55 13.43 -23.57 1.02
N HIS A 56 13.62 -24.65 0.26
CA HIS A 56 12.55 -25.29 -0.53
C HIS A 56 11.30 -25.64 0.32
N ASP A 57 11.48 -26.12 1.55
CA ASP A 57 10.34 -26.47 2.43
C ASP A 57 9.51 -25.25 2.85
N LYS A 58 10.13 -24.07 3.00
CA LYS A 58 9.42 -22.83 3.33
C LYS A 58 8.71 -22.21 2.12
N ARG A 59 9.11 -22.55 0.88
CA ARG A 59 8.49 -22.02 -0.35
C ARG A 59 7.06 -22.51 -0.57
N ARG A 60 6.69 -23.64 0.03
CA ARG A 60 5.32 -24.20 -0.05
C ARG A 60 4.37 -23.60 0.99
N SER A 61 4.86 -22.75 1.88
CA SER A 61 3.99 -22.09 2.86
C SER A 61 2.99 -21.18 2.14
N PRO A 62 1.68 -21.26 2.43
CA PRO A 62 0.69 -20.36 1.85
C PRO A 62 1.04 -18.88 2.05
N VAL A 63 1.58 -18.52 3.22
CA VAL A 63 2.04 -17.16 3.53
C VAL A 63 3.16 -16.71 2.58
N PHE A 64 4.10 -17.61 2.25
CA PHE A 64 5.18 -17.30 1.33
C PHE A 64 4.64 -17.05 -0.08
N ILE A 65 3.74 -17.90 -0.57
CA ILE A 65 3.12 -17.77 -1.89
C ILE A 65 2.41 -16.42 -2.00
N PHE A 66 1.54 -16.07 -1.04
CA PHE A 66 0.81 -14.80 -1.07
C PHE A 66 1.73 -13.58 -1.01
N ASN A 67 2.79 -13.61 -0.19
CA ASN A 67 3.77 -12.53 -0.12
C ASN A 67 4.57 -12.38 -1.42
N THR A 68 5.01 -13.49 -2.02
CA THR A 68 5.73 -13.46 -3.31
C THR A 68 4.84 -12.97 -4.43
N THR A 69 3.56 -13.39 -4.47
CA THR A 69 2.59 -12.87 -5.46
C THR A 69 2.27 -11.40 -5.22
N ALA A 70 2.19 -10.94 -3.96
CA ALA A 70 1.99 -9.54 -3.63
C ALA A 70 3.14 -8.67 -4.14
N LEU A 71 4.40 -9.11 -3.95
CA LEU A 71 5.57 -8.42 -4.48
C LEU A 71 5.57 -8.38 -6.02
N PHE A 72 5.19 -9.48 -6.66
CA PHE A 72 5.08 -9.53 -8.11
C PHE A 72 4.04 -8.54 -8.65
N PHE A 73 2.82 -8.54 -8.10
CA PHE A 73 1.81 -7.57 -8.47
C PHE A 73 2.20 -6.13 -8.12
N ASN A 74 2.97 -5.93 -7.04
CA ASN A 74 3.46 -4.61 -6.66
C ASN A 74 4.51 -4.08 -7.65
N MET A 75 5.37 -4.94 -8.20
CA MET A 75 6.29 -4.56 -9.28
C MET A 75 5.54 -4.09 -10.52
N ILE A 76 4.50 -4.84 -10.95
CA ILE A 76 3.67 -4.44 -12.09
C ILE A 76 2.94 -3.13 -11.80
N TYR A 77 2.32 -3.02 -10.63
CA TYR A 77 1.65 -1.79 -10.18
C TYR A 77 2.58 -0.57 -10.22
N ALA A 78 3.80 -0.71 -9.68
CA ALA A 78 4.78 0.37 -9.65
C ALA A 78 5.22 0.81 -11.06
N ILE A 79 5.43 -0.13 -11.98
CA ILE A 79 5.72 0.17 -13.39
C ILE A 79 4.55 0.93 -14.02
N LEU A 80 3.32 0.45 -13.84
CA LEU A 80 2.14 1.08 -14.42
C LEU A 80 1.93 2.50 -13.85
N GLN A 81 2.26 2.73 -12.58
CA GLN A 81 2.26 4.07 -11.97
C GLN A 81 3.30 5.00 -12.61
N CYS A 82 4.52 4.51 -12.86
CA CYS A 82 5.52 5.29 -13.62
C CYS A 82 4.99 5.67 -15.00
N CYS A 83 4.31 4.75 -15.69
CA CYS A 83 3.70 5.03 -16.99
C CYS A 83 2.55 6.04 -16.93
N ILE A 84 1.84 6.17 -15.80
CA ILE A 84 0.78 7.16 -15.65
C ILE A 84 1.37 8.58 -15.68
N VAL A 85 2.50 8.79 -15.00
CA VAL A 85 3.16 10.11 -14.94
C VAL A 85 3.62 10.59 -16.33
N THR A 86 3.96 9.67 -17.23
CA THR A 86 4.31 9.99 -18.62
C THR A 86 3.13 9.98 -19.58
N SER A 87 1.90 9.74 -19.09
CA SER A 87 0.70 9.68 -19.91
C SER A 87 0.02 11.05 -20.02
N SER A 88 -0.90 11.17 -20.98
CA SER A 88 -1.69 12.40 -21.24
C SER A 88 -2.56 12.87 -20.07
N TRP A 89 -2.63 12.11 -18.97
CA TRP A 89 -3.27 12.55 -17.72
C TRP A 89 -2.44 13.58 -16.94
N TRP A 90 -1.11 13.52 -17.08
CA TRP A 90 -0.16 14.39 -16.38
C TRP A 90 0.37 15.53 -17.25
N ASP A 91 -0.19 15.70 -18.45
CA ASP A 91 0.09 16.87 -19.26
C ASP A 91 -0.35 18.14 -18.53
N ILE A 92 0.46 19.19 -18.67
CA ILE A 92 0.20 20.48 -18.00
C ILE A 92 -1.14 21.08 -18.47
N TYR A 93 -1.52 20.86 -19.73
CA TYR A 93 -2.72 21.45 -20.33
C TYR A 93 -4.03 20.93 -19.70
N PRO A 94 -4.33 19.60 -19.67
CA PRO A 94 -5.55 19.10 -19.03
C PRO A 94 -5.67 19.45 -17.55
N ILE A 95 -4.54 19.55 -16.83
CA ILE A 95 -4.55 19.86 -15.41
C ILE A 95 -4.84 21.34 -15.15
N LEU A 96 -4.22 22.25 -15.90
CA LEU A 96 -4.44 23.68 -15.74
C LEU A 96 -5.83 24.10 -16.22
N VAL A 97 -6.23 23.60 -17.38
CA VAL A 97 -7.47 24.04 -18.05
C VAL A 97 -8.69 23.23 -17.57
N GLY A 98 -8.48 22.04 -17.01
CA GLY A 98 -9.55 21.13 -16.61
C GLY A 98 -10.21 20.39 -17.79
N ASP A 99 -9.67 20.52 -19.01
CA ASP A 99 -10.17 19.80 -20.18
C ASP A 99 -9.51 18.43 -20.33
N TYR A 100 -10.12 17.42 -19.70
CA TYR A 100 -9.72 16.03 -19.82
C TYR A 100 -10.22 15.34 -21.10
N GLY A 101 -10.90 16.06 -22.00
CA GLY A 101 -11.35 15.53 -23.31
C GLY A 101 -10.19 15.21 -24.26
N VAL A 102 -9.00 15.75 -24.00
CA VAL A 102 -7.77 15.53 -24.78
C VAL A 102 -7.04 14.23 -24.38
N VAL A 103 -7.48 13.58 -23.30
CA VAL A 103 -6.83 12.38 -22.77
C VAL A 103 -6.99 11.20 -23.73
N THR A 104 -5.88 10.55 -24.06
CA THR A 104 -5.87 9.41 -24.96
C THR A 104 -6.61 8.19 -24.38
N PRO A 105 -7.31 7.38 -25.20
CA PRO A 105 -7.95 6.14 -24.72
C PRO A 105 -6.97 5.13 -24.12
N ALA A 106 -5.69 5.18 -24.51
CA ALA A 106 -4.63 4.37 -23.92
C ALA A 106 -4.37 4.75 -22.46
N ALA A 107 -4.35 6.05 -22.14
CA ALA A 107 -4.18 6.55 -20.79
C ALA A 107 -5.38 6.19 -19.89
N GLN A 108 -6.60 6.15 -20.43
CA GLN A 108 -7.77 5.65 -19.69
C GLN A 108 -7.60 4.19 -19.30
N ARG A 109 -7.25 3.30 -20.26
CA ARG A 109 -7.01 1.87 -19.97
C ARG A 109 -5.89 1.65 -18.95
N LEU A 110 -4.85 2.48 -19.00
CA LEU A 110 -3.75 2.43 -18.04
C LEU A 110 -4.23 2.69 -16.61
N THR A 111 -5.08 3.69 -16.39
CA THR A 111 -5.62 3.97 -15.04
C THR A 111 -6.49 2.83 -14.50
N VAL A 112 -7.24 2.15 -15.37
CA VAL A 112 -8.00 0.95 -15.02
C VAL A 112 -7.07 -0.18 -14.59
N ALA A 113 -6.00 -0.44 -15.36
CA ALA A 113 -5.01 -1.45 -15.00
C ALA A 113 -4.38 -1.16 -13.64
N VAL A 114 -4.01 0.09 -13.36
CA VAL A 114 -3.46 0.53 -12.07
C VAL A 114 -4.43 0.25 -10.92
N ALA A 115 -5.72 0.56 -11.08
CA ALA A 115 -6.74 0.29 -10.06
C ALA A 115 -6.93 -1.21 -9.77
N ILE A 116 -6.76 -2.07 -10.78
CA ILE A 116 -6.84 -3.53 -10.65
C ILE A 116 -5.61 -4.09 -9.95
N PHE A 117 -4.39 -3.74 -10.40
CA PHE A 117 -3.19 -4.27 -9.77
C PHE A 117 -3.06 -3.81 -8.32
N VAL A 118 -3.47 -2.58 -8.01
CA VAL A 118 -3.40 -2.09 -6.64
C VAL A 118 -4.46 -2.69 -5.71
N THR A 119 -5.56 -3.22 -6.24
CA THR A 119 -6.54 -4.00 -5.47
C THR A 119 -6.03 -5.43 -5.26
N LEU A 120 -5.43 -6.05 -6.28
CA LEU A 120 -4.79 -7.37 -6.16
C LEU A 120 -3.67 -7.38 -5.11
N VAL A 121 -2.79 -6.37 -5.11
CA VAL A 121 -1.74 -6.22 -4.09
C VAL A 121 -2.35 -6.15 -2.69
N SER A 122 -3.38 -5.32 -2.51
CA SER A 122 -4.07 -5.16 -1.22
C SER A 122 -4.71 -6.47 -0.75
N LEU A 123 -5.33 -7.22 -1.67
CA LEU A 123 -5.93 -8.51 -1.38
C LEU A 123 -4.89 -9.52 -0.89
N CYS A 124 -3.77 -9.65 -1.61
CA CYS A 124 -2.71 -10.59 -1.24
C CYS A 124 -2.13 -10.25 0.15
N ILE A 125 -1.99 -8.96 0.49
CA ILE A 125 -1.50 -8.53 1.81
C ILE A 125 -2.49 -8.90 2.90
N GLU A 126 -3.78 -8.54 2.76
CA GLU A 126 -4.81 -8.84 3.76
C GLU A 126 -4.95 -10.37 3.99
N VAL A 127 -4.96 -11.15 2.91
CA VAL A 127 -4.98 -12.62 3.00
C VAL A 127 -3.73 -13.15 3.71
N SER A 128 -2.54 -12.63 3.38
CA SER A 128 -1.30 -13.01 4.05
C SER A 128 -1.32 -12.70 5.54
N LEU A 129 -1.85 -11.54 5.95
CA LEU A 129 -1.98 -11.15 7.35
C LEU A 129 -2.94 -12.08 8.12
N VAL A 130 -4.09 -12.42 7.54
CA VAL A 130 -5.04 -13.38 8.14
C VAL A 130 -4.40 -14.76 8.30
N LEU A 131 -3.67 -15.24 7.29
CA LEU A 131 -2.95 -16.52 7.36
C LEU A 131 -1.86 -16.51 8.42
N GLN A 132 -1.12 -15.41 8.57
CA GLN A 132 -0.12 -15.27 9.63
C GLN A 132 -0.76 -15.29 11.01
N VAL A 133 -1.87 -14.56 11.21
CA VAL A 133 -2.63 -14.65 12.47
C VAL A 133 -3.10 -16.07 12.73
N HIS A 134 -3.58 -16.78 11.72
CA HIS A 134 -3.97 -18.18 11.86
C HIS A 134 -2.82 -19.05 12.37
N VAL A 135 -1.69 -19.03 11.67
CA VAL A 135 -0.50 -19.84 12.00
C VAL A 135 0.00 -19.53 13.40
N VAL A 136 0.11 -18.24 13.74
CA VAL A 136 0.55 -17.87 15.08
C VAL A 136 -0.50 -18.33 16.09
N SER A 137 -1.81 -18.16 15.83
CA SER A 137 -2.94 -18.50 16.71
C SER A 137 -3.14 -20.00 17.00
N VAL A 138 -2.53 -20.91 16.25
CA VAL A 138 -2.69 -22.38 16.42
C VAL A 138 -2.45 -22.86 17.85
N THR A 139 -1.55 -22.21 18.60
CA THR A 139 -1.21 -22.60 19.99
C THR A 139 -2.24 -22.20 21.05
N LEU A 140 -3.31 -21.47 20.70
CA LEU A 140 -4.34 -21.02 21.64
C LEU A 140 -5.49 -22.01 21.76
N GLN A 141 -6.29 -21.86 22.83
CA GLN A 141 -7.53 -22.60 22.98
C GLN A 141 -8.48 -22.36 21.80
N THR A 142 -9.23 -23.38 21.40
CA THR A 142 -10.08 -23.36 20.20
C THR A 142 -11.02 -22.16 20.16
N TRP A 143 -11.64 -21.79 21.28
CA TRP A 143 -12.55 -20.64 21.34
C TRP A 143 -11.81 -19.31 21.08
N GLN A 144 -10.67 -19.09 21.73
CA GLN A 144 -9.84 -17.89 21.51
C GLN A 144 -9.32 -17.81 20.08
N LYS A 145 -8.89 -18.95 19.52
CA LYS A 145 -8.45 -19.05 18.11
C LYS A 145 -9.56 -18.65 17.15
N MET A 146 -10.76 -19.19 17.32
CA MET A 146 -11.89 -18.92 16.44
C MET A 146 -12.34 -17.46 16.54
N SER A 147 -12.38 -16.89 17.75
CA SER A 147 -12.71 -15.48 17.96
C SER A 147 -11.70 -14.55 17.30
N ILE A 148 -10.39 -14.78 17.48
CA ILE A 148 -9.34 -13.97 16.86
C ILE A 148 -9.42 -14.06 15.34
N LEU A 149 -9.60 -15.27 14.78
CA LEU A 149 -9.74 -15.46 13.34
C LEU A 149 -10.98 -14.78 12.77
N ALA A 150 -12.13 -14.86 13.46
CA ALA A 150 -13.36 -14.22 13.03
C ALA A 150 -13.20 -12.70 12.98
N ILE A 151 -12.64 -12.10 14.04
CA ILE A 151 -12.41 -10.65 14.10
C ILE A 151 -11.39 -10.21 13.05
N SER A 152 -10.27 -10.93 12.92
CA SER A 152 -9.26 -10.67 11.88
C SER A 152 -9.83 -10.75 10.47
N SER A 153 -10.65 -11.77 10.18
CA SER A 153 -11.30 -11.89 8.87
C SER A 153 -12.28 -10.75 8.63
N PHE A 154 -13.02 -10.32 9.65
CA PHE A 154 -13.95 -9.21 9.55
C PHE A 154 -13.24 -7.89 9.24
N VAL A 155 -12.15 -7.59 9.95
CA VAL A 155 -11.32 -6.40 9.71
C VAL A 155 -10.73 -6.40 8.30
N ALA A 156 -10.21 -7.54 7.83
CA ALA A 156 -9.68 -7.69 6.49
C ALA A 156 -10.76 -7.48 5.40
N VAL A 157 -11.97 -8.00 5.60
CA VAL A 157 -13.09 -7.83 4.66
C VAL A 157 -13.52 -6.37 4.58
N ILE A 158 -13.58 -5.64 5.71
CA ILE A 158 -13.91 -4.21 5.72
C ILE A 158 -12.85 -3.42 4.95
N SER A 159 -11.58 -3.63 5.26
CA SER A 159 -10.45 -2.97 4.59
C SER A 159 -10.48 -3.21 3.07
N MET A 160 -10.70 -4.46 2.66
CA MET A 160 -10.81 -4.81 1.25
C MET A 160 -12.08 -4.22 0.60
N GLY A 161 -13.20 -4.16 1.33
CA GLY A 161 -14.44 -3.57 0.86
C GLY A 161 -14.27 -2.10 0.48
N PHE A 162 -13.68 -1.29 1.38
CA PHE A 162 -13.36 0.11 1.08
C PHE A 162 -12.36 0.25 -0.07
N ARG A 163 -11.40 -0.67 -0.18
CA ARG A 163 -10.43 -0.68 -1.28
C ARG A 163 -11.09 -0.91 -2.64
N ILE A 164 -11.96 -1.90 -2.74
CA ILE A 164 -12.70 -2.19 -3.97
C ILE A 164 -13.62 -1.03 -4.32
N ALA A 165 -14.36 -0.51 -3.34
CA ALA A 165 -15.25 0.63 -3.53
C ALA A 165 -14.50 1.84 -4.10
N GLN A 166 -13.35 2.20 -3.53
CA GLN A 166 -12.54 3.30 -4.04
C GLN A 166 -12.04 3.04 -5.46
N SER A 167 -11.53 1.84 -5.77
CA SER A 167 -11.04 1.53 -7.12
C SER A 167 -12.16 1.61 -8.17
N VAL A 168 -13.38 1.16 -7.85
CA VAL A 168 -14.53 1.25 -8.77
C VAL A 168 -14.92 2.70 -9.00
N VAL A 169 -14.97 3.51 -7.94
CA VAL A 169 -15.27 4.94 -8.03
C VAL A 169 -14.22 5.68 -8.86
N SER A 170 -12.93 5.43 -8.61
CA SER A 170 -11.84 6.03 -9.39
C SER A 170 -11.92 5.69 -10.88
N VAL A 171 -12.22 4.43 -11.22
CA VAL A 171 -12.40 4.02 -12.63
C VAL A 171 -13.63 4.70 -13.27
N ARG A 172 -14.73 4.85 -12.53
CA ARG A 172 -15.92 5.54 -13.03
C ARG A 172 -15.65 7.03 -13.26
N CYS A 173 -14.98 7.69 -12.32
CA CYS A 173 -14.61 9.10 -12.45
C CYS A 173 -13.71 9.37 -13.65
N ASN A 174 -12.76 8.48 -13.94
CA ASN A 174 -11.88 8.65 -15.10
C ASN A 174 -12.59 8.45 -16.45
N ASN A 175 -13.66 7.66 -16.48
CA ASN A 175 -14.41 7.36 -17.71
C ASN A 175 -15.61 8.31 -17.94
N LYS A 176 -16.15 8.88 -16.87
CA LYS A 176 -17.21 9.87 -16.90
C LYS A 176 -16.83 11.00 -15.95
N ALA A 177 -16.53 12.17 -16.51
CA ALA A 177 -16.41 13.42 -15.75
C ALA A 177 -17.79 13.88 -15.24
N ASP A 178 -18.51 12.99 -14.56
CA ASP A 178 -19.76 13.32 -13.90
C ASP A 178 -19.46 14.12 -12.63
N ALA A 179 -20.39 14.99 -12.22
CA ALA A 179 -20.32 15.81 -10.99
C ALA A 179 -20.09 15.00 -9.69
N PHE A 180 -20.14 13.67 -9.77
CA PHE A 180 -19.86 12.72 -8.70
C PHE A 180 -18.41 12.73 -8.16
N CYS A 181 -17.45 13.29 -8.90
CA CYS A 181 -16.04 13.18 -8.50
C CYS A 181 -15.64 14.12 -7.36
N SER A 182 -16.34 15.24 -7.14
CA SER A 182 -16.02 16.18 -6.06
C SER A 182 -16.32 15.63 -4.66
N ASP A 183 -17.29 14.72 -4.56
CA ASP A 183 -17.84 14.23 -3.28
C ASP A 183 -17.24 12.88 -2.82
N THR A 184 -16.19 12.38 -3.47
CA THR A 184 -15.61 11.05 -3.20
C THR A 184 -14.34 11.09 -2.34
N THR A 185 -13.98 12.27 -1.84
CA THR A 185 -12.83 12.48 -0.94
C THR A 185 -12.98 11.71 0.37
N TRP A 186 -14.19 11.59 0.90
CA TRP A 186 -14.45 10.81 2.13
C TRP A 186 -14.12 9.33 1.94
N LEU A 187 -14.39 8.76 0.76
CA LEU A 187 -14.14 7.34 0.47
C LEU A 187 -12.64 7.06 0.36
N ALA A 188 -11.89 7.99 -0.25
CA ALA A 188 -10.43 7.93 -0.28
C ALA A 188 -9.84 7.94 1.13
N LYS A 189 -10.33 8.82 2.01
CA LYS A 189 -9.91 8.88 3.42
C LYS A 189 -10.32 7.60 4.16
N ALA A 190 -11.58 7.15 4.03
CA ALA A 190 -12.07 5.95 4.69
C ALA A 190 -11.25 4.69 4.31
N LYS A 191 -10.86 4.56 3.04
CA LYS A 191 -9.97 3.51 2.55
C LYS A 191 -8.62 3.52 3.25
N ASP A 192 -7.98 4.69 3.33
CA ASP A 192 -6.66 4.81 3.97
C ASP A 192 -6.75 4.53 5.47
N ILE A 193 -7.78 5.07 6.15
CA ILE A 193 -8.04 4.81 7.58
C ILE A 193 -8.28 3.32 7.83
N SER A 194 -9.12 2.67 7.02
CA SER A 194 -9.44 1.26 7.20
C SER A 194 -8.21 0.36 7.01
N LEU A 195 -7.36 0.69 6.03
CA LEU A 195 -6.11 -0.03 5.81
C LEU A 195 -5.15 0.14 7.00
N THR A 196 -5.01 1.36 7.50
CA THR A 196 -4.23 1.65 8.71
C THR A 196 -4.72 0.84 9.90
N VAL A 197 -6.02 0.87 10.17
CA VAL A 197 -6.62 0.17 11.30
C VAL A 197 -6.37 -1.34 11.17
N SER A 198 -6.50 -1.88 9.95
CA SER A 198 -6.18 -3.27 9.65
C SER A 198 -4.72 -3.60 10.03
N ILE A 199 -3.76 -2.84 9.50
CA ILE A 199 -2.33 -3.05 9.77
C ILE A 199 -2.03 -2.94 11.26
N CYS A 200 -2.53 -1.91 11.94
CA CYS A 200 -2.32 -1.72 13.38
C CYS A 200 -2.94 -2.86 14.20
N PHE A 201 -4.13 -3.32 13.83
CA PHE A 201 -4.82 -4.43 14.49
C PHE A 201 -4.05 -5.75 14.35
N PHE A 202 -3.67 -6.12 13.12
CA PHE A 202 -2.87 -7.31 12.86
C PHE A 202 -1.52 -7.25 13.57
N SER A 203 -0.92 -6.07 13.60
CA SER A 203 0.35 -5.83 14.28
C SER A 203 0.27 -6.02 15.79
N ALA A 204 -0.78 -5.47 16.42
CA ALA A 204 -0.99 -5.61 17.85
C ALA A 204 -1.16 -7.08 18.27
N ILE A 205 -1.93 -7.86 17.49
CA ILE A 205 -2.11 -9.30 17.73
C ILE A 205 -0.78 -10.04 17.65
N PHE A 206 0.00 -9.78 16.60
CA PHE A 206 1.28 -10.45 16.38
C PHE A 206 2.28 -10.14 17.49
N CYS A 207 2.42 -8.85 17.85
CA CYS A 207 3.30 -8.40 18.93
C CYS A 207 2.89 -8.98 20.30
N ALA A 208 1.60 -8.92 20.64
CA ALA A 208 1.09 -9.45 21.90
C ALA A 208 1.36 -10.96 22.01
N LYS A 209 1.10 -11.70 20.93
CA LYS A 209 1.25 -13.16 20.93
C LYS A 209 2.71 -13.61 20.93
N LEU A 210 3.58 -12.98 20.15
CA LEU A 210 5.00 -13.28 20.19
C LEU A 210 5.61 -12.91 21.55
N GLY A 211 5.18 -11.79 22.14
CA GLY A 211 5.58 -11.40 23.49
C GLY A 211 5.16 -12.43 24.54
N TRP A 212 3.92 -12.93 24.47
CA TRP A 212 3.44 -13.99 25.34
C TRP A 212 4.28 -15.27 25.19
N SER A 213 4.48 -15.73 23.95
CA SER A 213 5.23 -16.95 23.68
C SER A 213 6.70 -16.86 24.14
N LEU A 214 7.31 -15.68 23.99
CA LEU A 214 8.66 -15.43 24.51
C LEU A 214 8.70 -15.47 26.04
N ARG A 215 7.70 -14.89 26.71
CA ARG A 215 7.59 -14.95 28.18
C ARG A 215 7.46 -16.39 28.66
N GLU A 216 6.66 -17.20 27.97
CA GLU A 216 6.46 -18.61 28.29
C GLU A 216 7.73 -19.44 28.08
N ARG A 217 8.45 -19.21 26.98
CA ARG A 217 9.78 -19.82 26.77
C ARG A 217 10.80 -19.43 27.84
N ARG A 218 10.80 -18.17 28.28
CA ARG A 218 11.69 -17.73 29.38
C ARG A 218 11.35 -18.40 30.71
N LYS A 219 10.07 -18.66 30.99
CA LYS A 219 9.64 -19.43 32.17
C LYS A 219 10.15 -20.89 32.12
N LEU A 220 10.26 -21.46 30.92
CA LEU A 220 10.81 -22.81 30.70
C LEU A 220 12.34 -22.88 30.71
N GLY A 221 13.04 -21.81 31.15
CA GLY A 221 14.50 -21.82 31.32
C GLY A 221 15.31 -21.65 30.02
N MET A 222 14.67 -21.57 28.86
CA MET A 222 15.34 -21.34 27.57
C MET A 222 15.69 -19.85 27.40
N LYS A 223 16.80 -19.41 28.00
CA LYS A 223 17.28 -18.02 27.97
C LYS A 223 18.16 -17.66 26.75
N GLN A 224 18.46 -18.62 25.87
CA GLN A 224 19.30 -18.35 24.69
C GLN A 224 18.61 -17.43 23.67
N PHE A 225 19.39 -16.54 23.06
CA PHE A 225 18.99 -15.78 21.89
C PHE A 225 18.79 -16.74 20.72
N GLY A 226 17.53 -16.99 20.35
CA GLY A 226 17.18 -17.86 19.23
C GLY A 226 16.29 -17.15 18.21
N SER A 227 16.01 -17.82 17.10
CA SER A 227 15.23 -17.28 15.97
C SER A 227 13.88 -16.64 16.38
N MET A 228 13.30 -17.06 17.51
CA MET A 228 12.04 -16.50 18.01
C MET A 228 12.16 -15.08 18.59
N GLN A 229 13.31 -14.71 19.16
CA GLN A 229 13.57 -13.34 19.59
C GLN A 229 13.81 -12.43 18.39
N ILE A 230 14.45 -12.96 17.34
CA ILE A 230 14.67 -12.27 16.08
C ILE A 230 13.35 -11.97 15.37
N ILE A 231 12.42 -12.94 15.32
CA ILE A 231 11.06 -12.72 14.79
C ILE A 231 10.30 -11.68 15.63
N TRP A 232 10.48 -11.66 16.96
CA TRP A 232 9.83 -10.68 17.82
C TRP A 232 10.36 -9.26 17.58
N ILE A 233 11.68 -9.07 17.53
CA ILE A 233 12.29 -7.77 17.23
C ILE A 233 11.95 -7.35 15.80
N GLY A 234 12.03 -8.29 14.85
CA GLY A 234 11.67 -8.09 13.45
C GLY A 234 10.22 -7.68 13.28
N GLY A 235 9.28 -8.39 13.91
CA GLY A 235 7.86 -8.03 13.95
C GLY A 235 7.63 -6.67 14.60
N PHE A 236 8.28 -6.38 15.73
CA PHE A 236 8.13 -5.11 16.42
C PHE A 236 8.62 -3.92 15.59
N GLN A 237 9.84 -3.99 15.01
CA GLN A 237 10.40 -2.92 14.18
C GLN A 237 9.60 -2.72 12.90
N THR A 238 9.17 -3.82 12.27
CA THR A 238 8.42 -3.78 11.01
C THR A 238 6.96 -3.34 11.19
N MET A 239 6.47 -3.29 12.43
CA MET A 239 5.13 -2.84 12.77
C MET A 239 5.11 -1.40 13.32
N PHE A 240 6.21 -0.96 13.94
CA PHE A 240 6.35 0.41 14.41
C PHE A 240 6.48 1.40 13.23
N ILE A 241 7.18 1.01 12.16
CA ILE A 241 7.39 1.85 10.99
C ILE A 241 6.06 2.17 10.26
N PRO A 242 5.22 1.20 9.84
CA PRO A 242 3.92 1.49 9.23
C PRO A 242 2.97 2.28 10.15
N ALA A 243 3.01 2.02 11.46
CA ALA A 243 2.21 2.76 12.44
C ALA A 243 2.61 4.24 12.53
N ILE A 244 3.92 4.53 12.54
CA ILE A 244 4.43 5.92 12.48
C ILE A 244 4.03 6.58 11.16
N PHE A 245 4.26 5.92 10.03
CA PHE A 245 3.90 6.47 8.72
C PHE A 245 2.41 6.77 8.62
N SER A 246 1.57 5.89 9.18
CA SER A 246 0.14 6.15 9.27
C SER A 246 -0.22 7.30 10.22
N LEU A 247 0.48 7.46 11.33
CA LEU A 247 0.22 8.57 12.25
C LEU A 247 0.59 9.91 11.60
N ILE A 248 1.71 9.93 10.86
CA ILE A 248 2.14 11.08 10.05
C ILE A 248 1.10 11.40 8.97
N GLN A 249 0.48 10.39 8.35
CA GLN A 249 -0.59 10.59 7.38
C GLN A 249 -1.79 11.34 7.98
N PHE A 250 -2.17 11.05 9.22
CA PHE A 250 -3.27 11.73 9.90
C PHE A 250 -2.92 13.18 10.29
N ILE A 251 -1.68 13.43 10.69
CA ILE A 251 -1.25 14.76 11.15
C ILE A 251 -0.98 15.72 9.97
N LYS A 252 -0.55 15.21 8.81
CA LYS A 252 -0.20 16.01 7.61
C LYS A 252 -1.05 15.66 6.38
N ALA A 253 -2.31 15.28 6.58
CA ALA A 253 -3.19 14.73 5.55
C ALA A 253 -3.47 15.63 4.32
N GLU A 254 -3.07 16.90 4.36
CA GLU A 254 -3.25 17.89 3.28
C GLU A 254 -1.96 18.21 2.50
N ASN A 255 -0.76 17.92 3.03
CA ASN A 255 0.50 18.44 2.47
C ASN A 255 1.44 17.38 1.87
N ILE A 256 1.09 16.10 1.91
CA ILE A 256 1.96 15.02 1.40
C ILE A 256 1.14 14.03 0.56
N PRO A 257 1.12 14.16 -0.78
CA PRO A 257 0.52 13.16 -1.64
C PRO A 257 1.23 11.79 -1.51
N ASN A 258 0.48 10.70 -1.69
CA ASN A 258 0.98 9.30 -1.82
C ASN A 258 1.47 8.54 -0.57
N ILE A 259 1.11 8.95 0.65
CA ILE A 259 1.50 8.20 1.86
C ILE A 259 0.88 6.78 1.90
N GLY A 260 -0.37 6.62 1.46
CA GLY A 260 -1.08 5.32 1.53
C GLY A 260 -0.42 4.21 0.70
N THR A 261 0.19 4.54 -0.44
CA THR A 261 0.95 3.56 -1.25
C THR A 261 2.27 3.18 -0.60
N ASN A 262 2.93 4.12 0.08
CA ASN A 262 4.19 3.86 0.79
C ASN A 262 3.99 2.92 1.97
N ILE A 263 2.87 3.06 2.70
CA ILE A 263 2.49 2.15 3.79
C ILE A 263 2.29 0.73 3.26
N LEU A 264 1.57 0.55 2.15
CA LEU A 264 1.38 -0.76 1.53
C LEU A 264 2.71 -1.42 1.14
N THR A 265 3.62 -0.67 0.53
CA THR A 265 4.93 -1.20 0.16
C THR A 265 5.82 -1.49 1.36
N ALA A 266 5.79 -0.65 2.40
CA ALA A 266 6.55 -0.87 3.62
C ALA A 266 6.08 -2.14 4.35
N THR A 267 4.77 -2.37 4.45
CA THR A 267 4.20 -3.60 5.01
C THR A 267 4.54 -4.82 4.17
N CYS A 268 4.48 -4.70 2.83
CA CYS A 268 4.83 -5.78 1.91
C CYS A 268 6.32 -6.17 2.02
N ILE A 269 7.21 -5.21 2.29
CA ILE A 269 8.66 -5.42 2.41
C ILE A 269 9.08 -5.99 3.77
N SER A 270 8.37 -5.56 4.79
CA SER A 270 8.58 -5.90 6.20
C SER A 270 8.39 -7.38 6.53
N LEU A 271 7.32 -7.96 5.99
CA LEU A 271 6.90 -9.33 6.28
C LEU A 271 7.94 -10.37 5.84
N PRO A 272 8.48 -10.31 4.61
CA PRO A 272 9.43 -11.30 4.13
C PRO A 272 10.83 -11.10 4.70
N LEU A 273 11.26 -9.85 4.94
CA LEU A 273 12.53 -9.55 5.62
C LEU A 273 12.62 -10.22 6.99
N THR A 274 11.56 -10.10 7.79
CA THR A 274 11.48 -10.75 9.11
C THR A 274 11.59 -12.27 9.01
N SER A 275 11.00 -12.86 7.96
CA SER A 275 11.03 -14.32 7.74
C SER A 275 12.40 -14.85 7.32
N ILE A 276 13.18 -14.07 6.55
CA ILE A 276 14.54 -14.41 6.11
C ILE A 276 15.51 -14.32 7.29
N TRP A 277 15.43 -13.23 8.06
CA TRP A 277 16.33 -13.01 9.20
C TRP A 277 16.14 -14.05 10.31
N ALA A 278 14.94 -14.63 10.43
CA ALA A 278 14.68 -15.74 11.33
C ALA A 278 15.17 -17.11 10.81
N ALA A 279 15.50 -17.21 9.53
CA ALA A 279 15.90 -18.45 8.86
C ALA A 279 17.41 -18.59 8.65
N ALA A 280 18.13 -17.46 8.66
CA ALA A 280 19.59 -17.36 8.73
C ALA A 280 20.07 -17.67 10.16
#